data_AF-A0A8X6MFV6-F1
#
_entry.id   AF-A0A8X6MFV6-F1
#
_cell.length_a   1.000
_cell.length_b   1.000
_cell.length_c   1.000
_cell.angle_alpha   90.00
_cell.angle_beta   90.00
_cell.angle_gamma   90.00
#
_symmetry.space_group_name_H-M   'P 1'
#
loop_
_entity.id
_entity.type
_entity.pdbx_description
1 polymer ?
#
loop_
_entity_poly.entity_id
_entity_poly.type
_entity_poly.pdbx_seq_one_letter_code
_entity_poly.pdbx_strand_id
1 'polypeptide(L)'
;MSCDFEDPDLCGWSHDPTHDFDWKRNQFSTPSGHAGTGPSFDHTFGEGKGGFYLYMEASAPRAVNDTARLFSPVYPPEYSGGCFIFWYHMFGSTTEYPLTKFLKNGIPDHERYYKYYN
;
A
#
# COMPACT_ATOMS: atom_id res chain seq x y z
N MET A 1 5.21 -4.14 -15.30
CA MET A 1 5.95 -3.41 -14.26
C MET A 1 5.53 -3.97 -12.91
N SER A 2 6.46 -4.16 -11.99
CA SER A 2 6.25 -4.80 -10.68
C SER A 2 6.97 -3.99 -9.62
N CYS A 3 6.40 -3.87 -8.43
CA CYS A 3 7.06 -3.27 -7.29
C CYS A 3 6.74 -4.10 -6.04
N ASP A 4 7.78 -4.65 -5.44
CA ASP A 4 7.74 -5.43 -4.21
C ASP A 4 8.21 -4.62 -2.98
N PHE A 5 8.67 -3.38 -3.19
CA PHE A 5 9.14 -2.43 -2.18
C PHE A 5 10.45 -2.81 -1.47
N GLU A 6 11.20 -3.77 -2.02
CA GLU A 6 12.51 -4.17 -1.51
C GLU A 6 13.57 -3.08 -1.73
N ASP A 7 13.43 -2.29 -2.80
CA ASP A 7 14.25 -1.10 -3.05
C ASP A 7 13.67 0.14 -2.34
N PRO A 8 14.50 0.96 -1.68
CA PRO A 8 14.08 2.25 -1.10
C PRO A 8 13.53 3.27 -2.09
N ASP A 9 13.79 3.14 -3.39
CA ASP A 9 13.31 4.05 -4.43
C ASP A 9 11.80 3.94 -4.75
N LEU A 10 11.11 3.01 -4.10
CA LEU A 10 9.69 2.71 -4.30
C LEU A 10 9.34 2.41 -5.75
N CYS A 11 10.28 1.93 -6.55
CA CYS A 11 10.09 1.63 -7.97
C CYS A 11 9.54 2.82 -8.77
N GLY A 12 9.87 4.05 -8.36
CA GLY A 12 9.39 5.29 -8.97
C GLY A 12 7.99 5.75 -8.54
N TRP A 13 7.35 5.05 -7.60
CA TRP A 13 6.17 5.59 -6.93
C TRP A 13 6.55 6.80 -6.08
N SER A 14 5.65 7.76 -5.96
CA SER A 14 5.91 9.00 -5.23
C SER A 14 4.74 9.37 -4.34
N HIS A 15 5.04 10.02 -3.22
CA HIS A 15 4.03 10.56 -2.33
C HIS A 15 3.27 11.72 -2.96
N ASP A 16 1.95 11.74 -2.80
CA ASP A 16 1.16 12.89 -3.20
C ASP A 16 1.48 14.07 -2.27
N PRO A 17 2.00 15.21 -2.78
CA PRO A 17 2.40 16.34 -1.93
C PRO A 17 1.23 17.02 -1.20
N THR A 18 -0.01 16.64 -1.50
CA THR A 18 -1.23 17.19 -0.89
C THR A 18 -1.86 16.24 0.14
N HIS A 19 -1.23 15.11 0.44
CA HIS A 19 -1.70 14.18 1.47
C HIS A 19 -1.44 14.69 2.89
N ASP A 20 -2.00 14.01 3.89
CA ASP A 20 -1.81 14.37 5.30
C ASP A 20 -0.58 13.66 5.90
N PHE A 21 -0.19 12.51 5.31
CA PHE A 21 0.99 11.75 5.72
C PHE A 21 1.49 10.72 4.71
N ASP A 22 2.77 10.37 4.85
CA ASP A 22 3.45 9.39 4.02
C ASP A 22 3.07 7.94 4.35
N TRP A 23 2.98 7.13 3.29
CA TRP A 23 3.21 5.70 3.41
C TRP A 23 4.67 5.46 3.82
N LYS A 24 4.91 4.44 4.64
CA LYS A 24 6.25 4.10 5.14
C LYS A 24 6.61 2.70 4.73
N ARG A 25 7.88 2.49 4.36
CA ARG A 25 8.44 1.14 4.23
C ARG A 25 8.57 0.54 5.63
N ASN A 26 8.06 -0.67 5.80
CA ASN A 26 8.18 -1.42 7.04
C ASN A 26 8.66 -2.85 6.77
N GLN A 27 9.37 -3.42 7.73
CA GLN A 27 9.72 -4.85 7.78
C GLN A 27 9.02 -5.47 9.00
N PHE A 28 8.77 -6.77 8.94
CA PHE A 28 8.17 -7.53 10.04
C PHE A 28 6.82 -6.94 10.50
N SER A 29 6.46 -7.11 11.78
CA SER A 29 5.22 -6.58 12.36
C SER A 29 5.13 -5.06 12.26
N THR A 30 3.90 -4.55 12.09
CA THR A 30 3.66 -3.10 12.13
C THR A 30 3.94 -2.53 13.52
N PRO A 31 4.52 -1.33 13.62
CA PRO A 31 4.85 -0.69 14.90
C PRO A 31 3.62 -0.12 15.65
N SER A 32 2.41 -0.52 15.27
CA SER A 32 1.17 -0.05 15.87
C SER A 32 1.07 -0.47 17.34
N GLY A 33 0.61 0.48 18.17
CA GLY A 33 0.34 0.24 19.59
C GLY A 33 -0.93 -0.58 19.86
N HIS A 34 -1.68 -0.94 18.82
CA HIS A 34 -2.92 -1.71 18.94
C HIS A 34 -2.68 -3.18 18.63
N ALA A 35 -3.25 -4.06 19.45
CA ALA A 35 -3.23 -5.49 19.17
C ALA A 35 -4.07 -5.82 17.91
N GLY A 36 -3.65 -6.83 17.16
CA GLY A 36 -4.37 -7.24 15.96
C GLY A 36 -4.30 -6.23 14.82
N THR A 37 -3.12 -5.64 14.59
CA THR A 37 -2.85 -4.78 13.43
C THR A 37 -1.70 -5.33 12.60
N GLY A 38 -1.73 -5.03 11.30
CA GLY A 38 -0.60 -5.25 10.39
C GLY A 38 -0.31 -6.71 10.07
N PRO A 39 0.45 -6.99 9.01
CA PRO A 39 1.00 -8.32 8.82
C PRO A 39 2.24 -8.51 9.70
N SER A 40 2.55 -9.76 10.06
CA SER A 40 3.79 -10.10 10.78
C SER A 40 5.04 -10.10 9.90
N PHE A 41 4.85 -10.13 8.58
CA PHE A 41 5.92 -10.15 7.56
C PHE A 41 5.35 -9.74 6.19
N ASP A 42 6.23 -9.36 5.27
CA ASP A 42 5.85 -8.97 3.91
C ASP A 42 5.33 -10.16 3.09
N HIS A 43 4.55 -9.87 2.05
CA HIS A 43 4.00 -10.91 1.18
C HIS A 43 5.03 -11.54 0.24
N THR A 44 6.08 -10.80 -0.13
CA THR A 44 7.04 -11.19 -1.19
C THR A 44 7.96 -12.32 -0.73
N PHE A 45 8.57 -12.19 0.45
CA PHE A 45 9.54 -13.15 0.98
C PHE A 45 8.99 -14.00 2.13
N GLY A 46 7.99 -13.51 2.85
CA GLY A 46 7.34 -14.28 3.90
C GLY A 46 8.10 -14.29 5.23
N GLU A 47 7.69 -15.20 6.11
CA GLU A 47 8.13 -15.24 7.50
C GLU A 47 9.65 -15.35 7.66
N GLY A 48 10.23 -14.50 8.51
CA GLY A 48 11.63 -14.57 8.92
C GLY A 48 12.66 -14.15 7.86
N LYS A 49 12.22 -13.59 6.72
CA LYS A 49 13.11 -13.18 5.62
C LYS A 49 13.46 -11.69 5.61
N GLY A 50 12.68 -10.85 6.30
CA GLY A 50 12.94 -9.41 6.38
C GLY A 50 12.68 -8.65 5.08
N GLY A 51 11.68 -9.06 4.30
CA GLY A 51 11.23 -8.27 3.16
C GLY A 51 10.40 -7.06 3.61
N PHE A 52 10.13 -6.18 2.66
CA PHE A 52 9.52 -4.89 2.88
C PHE A 52 8.11 -4.82 2.29
N TYR A 53 7.28 -4.00 2.94
CA TYR A 53 5.98 -3.61 2.41
C TYR A 53 5.72 -2.15 2.73
N LEU A 54 4.77 -1.55 2.03
CA LEU A 54 4.26 -0.23 2.36
C LEU A 54 3.16 -0.31 3.41
N TYR A 55 3.27 0.56 4.39
CA TYR A 55 2.43 0.62 5.57
C TYR A 55 2.00 2.06 5.85
N MET A 56 0.79 2.22 6.39
CA MET A 56 0.33 3.48 6.96
C MET A 56 -0.22 3.21 8.36
N GLU A 57 0.16 4.04 9.33
CA GLU A 57 -0.41 4.00 10.67
C GLU A 57 -1.72 4.79 10.68
N ALA A 58 -2.83 4.11 10.95
CA ALA A 58 -4.16 4.70 10.96
C ALA A 58 -4.63 5.09 12.37
N SER A 59 -3.90 4.69 13.42
CA SER A 59 -4.23 5.04 14.80
C SER A 59 -3.76 6.45 15.17
N ALA A 60 -4.02 6.85 16.42
CA ALA A 60 -3.65 8.18 16.92
C ALA A 60 -2.17 8.50 16.61
N PRO A 61 -1.86 9.70 16.07
CA PRO A 61 -2.69 10.90 16.07
C PRO A 61 -3.50 11.12 14.79
N ARG A 62 -3.71 10.10 13.94
CA ARG A 62 -4.53 10.27 12.72
C ARG A 62 -5.97 10.67 13.06
N ALA A 63 -6.49 11.63 12.29
CA ALA A 63 -7.88 12.05 12.32
C ALA A 63 -8.69 11.35 11.22
N VAL A 64 -10.01 11.36 11.38
CA VAL A 64 -10.92 10.89 10.32
C VAL A 64 -10.71 11.73 9.07
N ASN A 65 -10.60 11.07 7.92
CA ASN A 65 -10.27 11.65 6.60
C ASN A 65 -8.80 12.06 6.40
N ASP A 66 -7.89 11.83 7.34
CA ASP A 66 -6.47 11.94 7.02
C ASP A 66 -6.13 10.92 5.91
N THR A 67 -5.43 11.38 4.88
CA THR A 67 -5.07 10.60 3.71
C THR A 67 -3.59 10.32 3.64
N ALA A 68 -3.25 9.09 3.24
CA ALA A 68 -1.94 8.76 2.70
C ALA A 68 -2.10 8.35 1.24
N ARG A 69 -1.54 9.13 0.32
CA ARG A 69 -1.69 8.93 -1.13
C ARG A 69 -0.35 8.71 -1.80
N LEU A 70 -0.35 7.83 -2.80
CA LEU A 70 0.78 7.52 -3.66
C LEU A 70 0.38 7.68 -5.13
N PHE A 71 1.28 8.24 -5.92
CA PHE A 71 1.20 8.28 -7.36
C PHE A 71 2.09 7.20 -7.96
N SER A 72 1.53 6.42 -8.88
CA SER A 72 2.32 5.53 -9.71
C SER A 72 3.19 6.34 -10.67
N PRO A 73 4.26 5.73 -11.20
CA PRO A 73 4.86 6.19 -12.44
C PRO A 73 3.81 6.34 -13.55
N VAL A 74 4.10 7.20 -14.53
CA VAL A 74 3.32 7.27 -15.77
C VAL A 74 3.68 6.07 -16.63
N TYR A 75 2.68 5.25 -16.93
CA TYR A 75 2.85 4.08 -17.79
C TYR A 75 2.54 4.41 -19.25
N PRO A 76 3.34 3.94 -20.22
CA PRO A 76 3.10 4.24 -21.63
C PRO A 76 1.83 3.54 -22.15
N PRO A 77 1.24 4.03 -23.25
CA PRO A 77 -0.04 3.53 -23.77
C PRO A 77 -0.05 2.04 -24.14
N GLU A 78 1.11 1.42 -24.35
CA GLU A 78 1.25 -0.02 -24.60
C GLU A 78 0.70 -0.88 -23.44
N TYR A 79 0.60 -0.30 -22.24
CA TYR A 79 0.00 -0.95 -21.06
C TYR A 79 -1.49 -0.62 -20.89
N SER A 80 -2.10 0.09 -21.83
CA SER A 80 -3.54 0.36 -21.84
C SER A 80 -4.34 -0.94 -21.79
N GLY A 81 -5.27 -1.05 -20.84
CA GLY A 81 -6.06 -2.27 -20.61
C GLY A 81 -5.31 -3.31 -19.78
N GLY A 82 -4.20 -2.92 -19.15
CA GLY A 82 -3.49 -3.72 -18.18
C GLY A 82 -4.34 -4.03 -16.94
N CYS A 83 -3.86 -4.97 -16.14
CA CYS A 83 -4.48 -5.29 -14.86
C CYS A 83 -3.61 -4.75 -13.73
N PHE A 84 -4.15 -3.84 -12.92
CA PHE A 84 -3.49 -3.40 -11.69
C PHE A 84 -3.77 -4.41 -10.59
N ILE A 85 -2.71 -5.07 -10.13
CA ILE A 85 -2.78 -6.14 -9.14
C ILE A 85 -1.92 -5.79 -7.95
N PHE A 86 -2.47 -5.91 -6.75
CA PHE A 86 -1.72 -5.70 -5.52
C PHE A 86 -2.24 -6.59 -4.39
N TRP A 87 -1.35 -6.83 -3.43
CA TRP A 87 -1.63 -7.51 -2.19
C TRP A 87 -1.86 -6.49 -1.09
N TYR A 88 -2.81 -6.74 -0.20
CA TYR A 88 -3.06 -5.87 0.94
C TYR A 88 -3.34 -6.66 2.21
N HIS A 89 -2.97 -6.06 3.33
CA HIS A 89 -3.27 -6.55 4.66
C HIS A 89 -3.97 -5.47 5.48
N MET A 90 -5.22 -5.72 5.84
CA MET A 90 -6.03 -4.84 6.69
C MET A 90 -6.72 -5.68 7.75
N PHE A 91 -6.32 -5.45 9.00
CA PHE A 91 -6.80 -6.14 10.19
C PHE A 91 -6.82 -5.14 11.36
N GLY A 92 -7.89 -5.13 12.16
CA GLY A 92 -8.11 -4.19 13.27
C GLY A 92 -9.55 -3.68 13.35
N SER A 93 -9.97 -3.11 14.48
CA SER A 93 -11.33 -2.60 14.69
C SER A 93 -11.64 -1.30 13.92
N THR A 94 -10.61 -0.61 13.41
CA THR A 94 -10.72 0.60 12.60
C THR A 94 -10.69 0.33 11.09
N THR A 95 -10.80 -0.93 10.65
CA THR A 95 -10.75 -1.33 9.23
C THR A 95 -11.99 -0.94 8.41
N GLU A 96 -12.87 -0.08 8.93
CA GLU A 96 -14.04 0.40 8.20
C GLU A 96 -13.70 1.49 7.15
N TYR A 97 -12.45 1.95 7.07
CA TYR A 97 -12.04 2.95 6.07
C TYR A 97 -11.49 2.29 4.80
N PRO A 98 -12.04 2.58 3.61
CA PRO A 98 -11.67 1.89 2.38
C PRO A 98 -10.31 2.34 1.83
N LEU A 99 -9.46 1.37 1.47
CA LEU A 99 -8.34 1.61 0.56
C LEU A 99 -8.92 1.96 -0.82
N THR A 100 -8.72 3.20 -1.28
CA THR A 100 -9.34 3.72 -2.51
C THR A 100 -8.29 4.04 -3.57
N LYS A 101 -8.52 3.58 -4.80
CA LYS A 101 -7.69 3.90 -5.98
C LYS A 101 -8.38 4.97 -6.82
N PHE A 102 -7.58 5.89 -7.36
CA PHE A 102 -8.03 6.89 -8.34
C PHE A 102 -7.21 6.75 -9.62
N LEU A 103 -7.86 6.68 -10.78
CA LEU A 103 -7.20 6.75 -12.08
C LEU A 103 -7.13 8.20 -12.54
N LYS A 104 -5.91 8.70 -12.77
CA LYS A 104 -5.70 10.01 -13.39
C LYS A 104 -5.57 9.83 -14.90
N ASN A 105 -6.47 10.45 -15.67
CA ASN A 105 -6.47 10.52 -17.15
C ASN A 105 -6.90 9.26 -17.94
N GLY A 106 -7.60 8.30 -17.31
CA GLY A 106 -8.63 7.45 -17.94
C GLY A 106 -8.27 6.63 -19.20
N ILE A 107 -7.83 5.39 -18.98
CA ILE A 107 -8.37 4.18 -19.63
C ILE A 107 -8.70 3.21 -18.47
N PRO A 108 -9.87 2.53 -18.43
CA PRO A 108 -10.17 1.62 -17.34
C PRO A 108 -9.19 0.44 -17.35
N ASP A 109 -8.33 0.36 -16.34
CA ASP A 109 -7.56 -0.86 -16.09
C ASP A 109 -8.47 -1.91 -15.45
N HIS A 110 -8.22 -3.18 -15.78
CA HIS A 110 -8.79 -4.27 -15.00
C HIS A 110 -8.15 -4.29 -13.61
N GLU A 111 -8.87 -4.74 -12.58
CA GLU A 111 -8.37 -4.69 -11.21
C GLU A 111 -8.55 -6.02 -10.49
N ARG A 112 -7.52 -6.42 -9.73
CA ARG A 112 -7.59 -7.55 -8.81
C ARG A 112 -6.82 -7.21 -7.53
N TYR A 113 -7.49 -7.26 -6.39
CA TYR A 113 -6.87 -7.08 -5.08
C TYR A 113 -6.99 -8.37 -4.28
N TYR A 114 -5.86 -8.78 -3.70
CA TYR A 114 -5.79 -10.01 -2.92
C TYR A 114 -5.50 -9.68 -1.46
N LYS A 115 -6.47 -9.99 -0.59
CA LYS A 115 -6.26 -9.96 0.85
C LYS A 115 -5.45 -11.19 1.25
N TYR A 116 -4.35 -11.00 1.96
CA TYR A 116 -3.63 -12.09 2.58
C TYR A 116 -3.72 -12.01 4.10
N TYR A 117 -3.50 -13.13 4.76
CA TYR A 117 -3.61 -13.29 6.22
C TYR A 117 -2.34 -13.95 6.71
N ASN A 118 -1.63 -13.29 7.65
CA ASN A 118 -0.42 -13.78 8.29
C ASN A 118 -0.57 -13.67 9.81
#